data_AF-A0AAJ2D424-F1
#
_entry.id   AF-A0AAJ2D424-F1
#
_cell.length_a   1.000
_cell.length_b   1.000
_cell.length_c   1.000
_cell.angle_alpha   90.00
_cell.angle_beta   90.00
_cell.angle_gamma   90.00
#
_symmetry.space_group_name_H-M   'P 1'
#
loop_
_entity.id
_entity.type
_entity.pdbx_description
1 polymer ?
#
loop_
_entity_poly.entity_id
_entity_poly.type
_entity_poly.pdbx_seq_one_letter_code
_entity_poly.pdbx_strand_id
1 'polypeptide(L)'
;MNVSEMENLIQQITDQICQQLLSSSYSVALAEAKEAFPEEMFIRFPDVNWVTKEQKLARGLVVKRLTISQVNAIAHLQETDELVKNILAFLFEGKPVLVLTPIPSVTKNSRLKYRLKRTIQENVDMCQQFGMIFYHDSENYAVFQAACQKQLRSLAETKRTYITEKQLIRMTESGVSLSKNAYLTPLAKDYARKHQLLT
;
A
#
# COMPACT_ATOMS: atom_id res chain seq x y z
N MET A 1 -4.22 -43.20 -5.79
CA MET A 1 -4.18 -41.88 -5.15
C MET A 1 -5.62 -41.44 -4.95
N ASN A 2 -6.07 -41.34 -3.70
CA ASN A 2 -7.48 -41.09 -3.40
C ASN A 2 -7.77 -39.59 -3.53
N VAL A 3 -8.98 -39.24 -4.01
CA VAL A 3 -9.42 -37.85 -4.22
C VAL A 3 -9.22 -36.99 -2.96
N SER A 4 -9.43 -37.57 -1.77
CA SER A 4 -9.20 -36.94 -0.48
C SER A 4 -7.74 -36.56 -0.20
N GLU A 5 -6.77 -37.33 -0.72
CA GLU A 5 -5.34 -37.04 -0.55
C GLU A 5 -4.92 -35.84 -1.40
N MET A 6 -5.44 -35.73 -2.62
CA MET A 6 -5.23 -34.56 -3.48
C MET A 6 -5.83 -33.30 -2.86
N GLU A 7 -7.03 -33.37 -2.31
CA GLU A 7 -7.67 -32.21 -1.67
C GLU A 7 -6.90 -31.71 -0.45
N ASN A 8 -6.38 -32.61 0.38
CA ASN A 8 -5.54 -32.24 1.52
C ASN A 8 -4.23 -31.59 1.07
N LEU A 9 -3.61 -32.10 0.00
CA LEU A 9 -2.41 -31.52 -0.58
C LEU A 9 -2.67 -30.12 -1.15
N ILE A 10 -3.77 -29.94 -1.89
CA ILE A 10 -4.18 -28.65 -2.42
C ILE A 10 -4.45 -27.68 -1.27
N GLN A 11 -5.17 -28.09 -0.23
CA GLN A 11 -5.47 -27.25 0.91
C GLN A 11 -4.20 -26.84 1.67
N GLN A 12 -3.27 -27.78 1.91
CA GLN A 12 -1.99 -27.49 2.55
C GLN A 12 -1.14 -26.51 1.74
N ILE A 13 -1.04 -26.71 0.42
CA ILE A 13 -0.30 -25.79 -0.47
C ILE A 13 -0.98 -24.42 -0.48
N THR A 14 -2.32 -24.38 -0.53
CA THR A 14 -3.09 -23.12 -0.54
C THR A 14 -2.93 -22.36 0.76
N ASP A 15 -3.00 -23.06 1.91
CA ASP A 15 -2.84 -22.46 3.23
C ASP A 15 -1.39 -21.98 3.44
N GLN A 16 -0.39 -22.75 2.98
CA GLN A 16 1.02 -22.37 3.05
C GLN A 16 1.33 -21.16 2.17
N ILE A 17 0.79 -21.10 0.94
CA ILE A 17 0.90 -19.94 0.05
C ILE A 17 0.15 -18.74 0.64
N CYS A 18 -1.03 -18.96 1.24
CA CYS A 18 -1.78 -17.89 1.89
C CYS A 18 -1.03 -17.35 3.11
N GLN A 19 -0.41 -18.20 3.93
CA GLN A 19 0.43 -17.77 5.06
C GLN A 19 1.69 -17.02 4.59
N GLN A 20 2.33 -17.44 3.50
CA GLN A 20 3.46 -16.71 2.89
C GLN A 20 3.04 -15.40 2.23
N LEU A 21 1.82 -15.30 1.71
CA LEU A 21 1.25 -14.04 1.21
C LEU A 21 0.74 -13.13 2.34
N LEU A 22 0.46 -13.70 3.52
CA LEU A 22 0.01 -12.99 4.73
C LEU A 22 1.17 -12.58 5.63
N SER A 23 2.39 -13.12 5.45
CA SER A 23 3.58 -12.53 6.05
C SER A 23 3.74 -11.12 5.46
N SER A 24 3.36 -10.17 6.30
CA SER A 24 2.98 -8.78 6.08
C SER A 24 4.11 -7.87 5.62
N SER A 25 4.95 -8.34 4.69
CA SER A 25 5.95 -7.51 4.04
C SER A 25 5.30 -6.74 2.90
N TYR A 26 5.01 -5.46 3.12
CA TYR A 26 4.64 -4.55 2.05
C TYR A 26 5.88 -3.81 1.57
N SER A 27 5.98 -3.60 0.25
CA SER A 27 7.15 -2.95 -0.33
C SER A 27 7.01 -1.44 -0.30
N VAL A 28 8.09 -0.75 0.06
CA VAL A 28 8.21 0.71 0.00
C VAL A 28 9.42 1.06 -0.86
N ALA A 29 9.20 1.94 -1.84
CA ALA A 29 10.24 2.38 -2.75
C ALA A 29 11.11 3.46 -2.11
N LEU A 30 12.42 3.39 -2.35
CA LEU A 30 13.37 4.45 -2.00
C LEU A 30 13.70 5.29 -3.23
N ALA A 31 13.58 6.60 -3.10
CA ALA A 31 13.88 7.55 -4.16
C ALA A 31 15.38 7.82 -4.34
N GLU A 32 16.24 7.19 -3.56
CA GLU A 32 17.70 7.21 -3.67
C GLU A 32 18.24 5.84 -3.25
N ALA A 33 19.55 5.61 -3.37
CA ALA A 33 20.15 4.38 -2.87
C ALA A 33 19.99 4.27 -1.34
N LYS A 34 19.96 3.05 -0.80
CA LYS A 34 19.65 2.79 0.62
C LYS A 34 20.58 3.53 1.57
N GLU A 35 21.84 3.69 1.17
CA GLU A 35 22.92 4.36 1.90
C GLU A 35 22.66 5.86 2.07
N ALA A 36 21.78 6.46 1.25
CA ALA A 36 21.42 7.86 1.39
C ALA A 36 20.50 8.13 2.58
N PHE A 37 19.87 7.09 3.15
CA PHE A 37 18.86 7.21 4.20
C PHE A 37 19.43 6.85 5.59
N PRO A 38 18.91 7.47 6.67
CA PRO A 38 19.34 7.14 8.04
C PRO A 38 19.06 5.67 8.39
N GLU A 39 20.02 4.99 9.00
CA GLU A 39 19.88 3.56 9.35
C GLU A 39 18.74 3.28 10.33
N GLU A 40 18.50 4.22 11.24
CA GLU A 40 17.43 4.22 12.23
C GLU A 40 16.04 4.01 11.60
N MET A 41 15.86 4.47 10.36
CA MET A 41 14.63 4.26 9.60
C MET A 41 14.41 2.77 9.34
N PHE A 42 15.44 2.04 8.90
CA PHE A 42 15.29 0.63 8.55
C PHE A 42 15.03 -0.26 9.77
N ILE A 43 15.61 0.10 10.92
CA ILE A 43 15.44 -0.64 12.17
C ILE A 43 14.01 -0.51 12.70
N ARG A 44 13.40 0.67 12.56
CA ARG A 44 12.03 0.93 13.05
C ARG A 44 10.95 0.19 12.26
N PHE A 45 11.27 -0.33 11.06
CA PHE A 45 10.30 -1.00 10.17
C PHE A 45 10.83 -2.33 9.65
N PRO A 46 10.89 -3.35 10.54
CA PRO A 46 11.34 -4.69 10.15
C PRO A 46 10.40 -5.35 9.13
N ASP A 47 9.12 -4.96 9.12
CA ASP A 47 8.09 -5.52 8.25
C ASP A 47 8.01 -4.86 6.87
N VAL A 48 8.92 -3.94 6.53
CA VAL A 48 8.93 -3.24 5.24
C VAL A 48 9.98 -3.83 4.32
N ASN A 49 9.57 -4.24 3.13
CA ASN A 49 10.51 -4.62 2.07
C ASN A 49 10.95 -3.35 1.33
N TRP A 50 12.21 -2.95 1.52
CA TRP A 50 12.77 -1.76 0.91
C TRP A 50 13.23 -2.05 -0.51
N VAL A 51 12.62 -1.39 -1.49
CA VAL A 51 12.86 -1.66 -2.92
C VAL A 51 13.33 -0.40 -3.65
N THR A 52 14.08 -0.57 -4.72
CA THR A 52 14.47 0.54 -5.60
C THR A 52 13.34 0.91 -6.56
N LYS A 53 13.46 2.11 -7.15
CA LYS A 53 12.47 2.96 -7.86
C LYS A 53 11.55 2.33 -8.93
N GLU A 54 11.57 1.03 -9.16
CA GLU A 54 11.00 0.40 -10.36
C GLU A 54 9.99 -0.71 -10.06
N GLN A 55 9.64 -0.95 -8.81
CA GLN A 55 8.63 -1.96 -8.50
C GLN A 55 7.23 -1.34 -8.49
N LYS A 56 6.41 -1.67 -9.50
CA LYS A 56 4.94 -1.42 -9.51
C LYS A 56 4.24 -1.84 -8.21
N LEU A 57 4.84 -2.80 -7.50
CA LEU A 57 4.36 -3.37 -6.24
C LEU A 57 4.61 -2.48 -5.01
N ALA A 58 5.48 -1.46 -5.12
CA ALA A 58 5.73 -0.54 -4.03
C ALA A 58 4.46 0.26 -3.70
N ARG A 59 4.12 0.33 -2.41
CA ARG A 59 2.89 0.95 -1.90
C ARG A 59 3.08 2.39 -1.45
N GLY A 60 4.32 2.83 -1.33
CA GLY A 60 4.67 4.21 -1.03
C GLY A 60 6.10 4.49 -1.47
N LEU A 61 6.46 5.77 -1.49
CA LEU A 61 7.79 6.24 -1.86
C LEU A 61 8.39 7.03 -0.70
N VAL A 62 9.67 6.82 -0.40
CA VAL A 62 10.43 7.63 0.55
C VAL A 62 11.45 8.47 -0.21
N VAL A 63 11.41 9.78 0.05
CA VAL A 63 12.30 10.78 -0.51
C VAL A 63 13.09 11.41 0.63
N LYS A 64 14.40 11.52 0.48
CA LYS A 64 15.25 12.11 1.53
C LYS A 64 14.96 13.60 1.72
N ARG A 65 14.96 14.37 0.64
CA ARG A 65 14.80 15.82 0.65
C ARG A 65 14.21 16.31 -0.66
N LEU A 66 13.55 17.46 -0.62
CA LEU A 66 13.08 18.17 -1.79
C LEU A 66 13.53 19.62 -1.76
N THR A 67 13.84 20.16 -2.93
CA THR A 67 14.09 21.60 -3.09
C THR A 67 12.77 22.36 -3.24
N ILE A 68 12.78 23.67 -3.00
CA ILE A 68 11.61 24.53 -3.23
C ILE A 68 11.13 24.45 -4.69
N SER A 69 12.07 24.34 -5.64
CA SER A 69 11.74 24.20 -7.07
C SER A 69 10.96 22.92 -7.34
N GLN A 70 11.38 21.79 -6.76
CA GLN A 70 10.70 20.51 -6.92
C GLN A 70 9.33 20.50 -6.25
N VAL A 71 9.21 21.10 -5.06
CA VAL A 71 7.91 21.24 -4.37
C VAL A 71 6.96 22.08 -5.19
N ASN A 72 7.43 23.19 -5.78
CA ASN A 72 6.63 24.01 -6.68
C ASN A 72 6.21 23.23 -7.94
N ALA A 73 7.13 22.47 -8.53
CA ALA A 73 6.83 21.63 -9.69
C ALA A 73 5.76 20.58 -9.36
N ILE A 74 5.88 19.88 -8.23
CA ILE A 74 4.90 18.88 -7.78
C ILE A 74 3.53 19.53 -7.50
N ALA A 75 3.50 20.67 -6.81
CA ALA A 75 2.26 21.39 -6.52
C ALA A 75 1.50 21.76 -7.82
N HIS A 76 2.24 22.10 -8.88
CA HIS A 76 1.67 22.45 -10.19
C HIS A 76 1.65 21.27 -11.18
N LEU A 77 1.91 20.04 -10.73
CA LEU A 77 1.91 18.81 -11.55
C LEU A 77 2.83 18.89 -12.78
N GLN A 78 4.00 19.52 -12.63
CA GLN A 78 4.99 19.71 -13.69
C GLN A 78 6.13 18.68 -13.56
N GLU A 79 6.33 17.86 -14.58
CA GLU A 79 7.45 16.92 -14.66
C GLU A 79 8.74 17.65 -15.05
N THR A 80 9.51 18.12 -14.06
CA THR A 80 10.75 18.87 -14.30
C THR A 80 12.01 18.01 -14.27
N ASP A 81 12.02 16.98 -13.42
CA ASP A 81 13.15 16.06 -13.28
C ASP A 81 12.65 14.63 -12.99
N GLU A 82 13.56 13.66 -13.03
CA GLU A 82 13.24 12.24 -12.83
C GLU A 82 12.65 11.96 -11.44
N LEU A 83 13.11 12.69 -10.41
CA LEU A 83 12.60 12.52 -9.05
C LEU A 83 11.15 12.99 -8.96
N VAL A 84 10.84 14.17 -9.50
CA VAL A 84 9.49 14.74 -9.55
C VAL A 84 8.58 13.87 -10.38
N LYS A 85 9.04 13.35 -11.53
CA LYS A 85 8.29 12.40 -12.35
C LYS A 85 7.91 11.15 -11.56
N ASN A 86 8.86 10.56 -10.83
CA ASN A 86 8.61 9.39 -10.00
C ASN A 86 7.64 9.70 -8.85
N ILE A 87 7.77 10.86 -8.20
CA ILE A 87 6.85 11.30 -7.15
C ILE A 87 5.43 11.43 -7.70
N LEU A 88 5.27 12.13 -8.82
CA LEU A 88 3.96 12.31 -9.47
C LEU A 88 3.34 10.98 -9.89
N ALA A 89 4.13 10.04 -10.40
CA ALA A 89 3.66 8.69 -10.74
C ALA A 89 3.05 7.97 -9.51
N PHE A 90 3.71 8.05 -8.35
CA PHE A 90 3.16 7.47 -7.11
C PHE A 90 1.90 8.19 -6.65
N LEU A 91 1.89 9.53 -6.70
CA LEU A 91 0.73 10.33 -6.27
C LEU A 91 -0.49 10.08 -7.18
N PHE A 92 -0.31 9.94 -8.49
CA PHE A 92 -1.38 9.61 -9.43
C PHE A 92 -1.95 8.20 -9.21
N GLU A 93 -1.15 7.26 -8.72
CA GLU A 93 -1.61 5.94 -8.28
C GLU A 93 -2.24 5.96 -6.87
N GLY A 94 -2.36 7.14 -6.25
CA GLY A 94 -2.90 7.32 -4.89
C GLY A 94 -1.99 6.75 -3.81
N LYS A 95 -0.69 6.54 -4.10
CA LYS A 95 0.32 6.01 -3.18
C LYS A 95 0.96 7.16 -2.40
N PRO A 96 1.08 7.06 -1.06
CA PRO A 96 1.67 8.10 -0.25
C PRO A 96 3.17 8.28 -0.52
N VAL A 97 3.66 9.51 -0.34
CA VAL A 97 5.08 9.85 -0.47
C VAL A 97 5.57 10.48 0.83
N LEU A 98 6.58 9.89 1.47
CA LEU A 98 7.21 10.42 2.68
C LEU A 98 8.46 11.22 2.32
N VAL A 99 8.57 12.45 2.81
CA VAL A 99 9.75 13.31 2.64
C VAL A 99 10.41 13.49 4.01
N LEU A 100 11.64 12.99 4.16
CA LEU A 100 12.31 12.94 5.48
C LEU A 100 12.84 14.29 5.96
N THR A 101 13.23 15.16 5.05
CA THR A 101 13.79 16.47 5.40
C THR A 101 12.69 17.52 5.30
N PRO A 102 12.42 18.30 6.37
CA PRO A 102 11.48 19.41 6.29
C PRO A 102 11.98 20.46 5.32
N ILE A 103 11.07 21.09 4.59
CA ILE A 103 11.44 22.14 3.64
C ILE A 103 11.91 23.37 4.44
N PRO A 104 13.14 23.88 4.20
CA PRO A 104 13.79 24.85 5.07
C PRO A 104 12.99 26.15 5.28
N SER A 105 12.15 26.56 4.33
CA SER A 105 11.32 27.77 4.44
C SER A 105 10.14 27.66 5.40
N VAL A 106 9.71 26.45 5.77
CA VAL A 106 8.64 26.18 6.77
C VAL A 106 9.19 26.29 8.20
N THR A 107 10.51 26.28 8.36
CA THR A 107 11.13 26.44 9.68
C THR A 107 10.99 27.88 10.20
N LYS A 108 10.64 28.03 11.48
CA LYS A 108 10.30 29.31 12.14
C LYS A 108 11.39 30.40 12.04
N ASN A 109 12.61 30.06 11.63
CA ASN A 109 13.79 30.93 11.64
C ASN A 109 14.25 31.46 10.27
N SER A 110 13.46 31.34 9.19
CA SER A 110 13.90 31.83 7.88
C SER A 110 13.80 33.37 7.77
N ARG A 111 14.87 34.02 7.27
CA ARG A 111 14.93 35.47 6.96
C ARG A 111 14.10 35.89 5.73
N LEU A 112 13.23 35.01 5.24
CA LEU A 112 12.46 35.22 4.01
C LEU A 112 11.36 36.27 4.19
N LYS A 113 11.11 37.06 3.14
CA LYS A 113 9.96 37.99 3.08
C LYS A 113 8.65 37.21 3.21
N TYR A 114 7.66 37.82 3.87
CA TYR A 114 6.38 37.19 4.20
C TYR A 114 5.69 36.54 2.99
N ARG A 115 5.58 37.23 1.85
CA ARG A 115 4.91 36.71 0.65
C ARG A 115 5.57 35.42 0.14
N LEU A 116 6.89 35.34 0.17
CA LEU A 116 7.63 34.14 -0.23
C LEU A 116 7.37 32.97 0.72
N LYS A 117 7.35 33.23 2.04
CA LYS A 117 7.01 32.20 3.04
C LYS A 117 5.62 31.63 2.79
N ARG A 118 4.65 32.52 2.57
CA ARG A 118 3.26 32.15 2.31
C ARG A 118 3.11 31.30 1.06
N THR A 119 3.70 31.70 -0.07
CA THR A 119 3.63 30.92 -1.31
C THR A 119 4.29 29.55 -1.17
N ILE A 120 5.41 29.45 -0.46
CA ILE A 120 6.03 28.14 -0.23
C ILE A 120 5.14 27.26 0.67
N GLN A 121 4.52 27.84 1.71
CA GLN A 121 3.58 27.09 2.55
C GLN A 121 2.37 26.61 1.75
N GLU A 122 1.78 27.47 0.92
CA GLU A 122 0.65 27.10 0.05
C GLU A 122 0.99 25.91 -0.87
N ASN A 123 2.20 25.90 -1.44
CA ASN A 123 2.68 24.77 -2.24
C ASN A 123 2.87 23.50 -1.41
N VAL A 124 3.38 23.62 -0.18
CA VAL A 124 3.53 22.48 0.75
C VAL A 124 2.19 21.90 1.12
N ASP A 125 1.22 22.75 1.46
CA ASP A 125 -0.14 22.35 1.82
C ASP A 125 -0.82 21.63 0.65
N MET A 126 -0.63 22.13 -0.58
CA MET A 126 -1.11 21.48 -1.80
C MET A 126 -0.48 20.09 -2.01
N CYS A 127 0.84 19.98 -1.85
CA CYS A 127 1.53 18.69 -1.89
C CYS A 127 1.01 17.71 -0.82
N GLN A 128 0.69 18.19 0.39
CA GLN A 128 0.10 17.36 1.44
C GLN A 128 -1.30 16.86 1.06
N GLN A 129 -2.12 17.70 0.42
CA GLN A 129 -3.43 17.30 -0.08
C GLN A 129 -3.35 16.20 -1.14
N PHE A 130 -2.26 16.14 -1.92
CA PHE A 130 -2.02 15.06 -2.87
C PHE A 130 -1.60 13.73 -2.22
N GLY A 131 -1.27 13.73 -0.92
CA GLY A 131 -0.81 12.53 -0.22
C GLY A 131 0.69 12.50 0.10
N MET A 132 1.37 13.65 0.00
CA MET A 132 2.73 13.79 0.52
C MET A 132 2.73 14.03 2.04
N ILE A 133 3.68 13.42 2.73
CA ILE A 133 3.86 13.56 4.17
C ILE A 133 5.27 14.06 4.42
N PHE A 134 5.39 15.22 5.07
CA PHE A 134 6.67 15.78 5.47
C PHE A 134 6.99 15.33 6.89
N TYR A 135 8.18 14.76 7.08
CA TYR A 135 8.60 14.23 8.37
C TYR A 135 8.95 15.37 9.33
N HIS A 136 8.28 15.40 10.47
CA HIS A 136 8.59 16.28 11.60
C HIS A 136 8.73 15.46 12.89
N ASP A 137 7.89 14.44 13.05
CA ASP A 137 7.84 13.57 14.23
C ASP A 137 7.56 12.10 13.86
N SER A 138 7.51 11.25 14.90
CA SER A 138 7.14 9.84 14.75
C SER A 138 5.68 9.63 14.34
N GLU A 139 4.80 10.62 14.55
CA GLU A 139 3.38 10.51 14.19
C GLU A 139 3.20 10.58 12.67
N ASN A 140 3.91 11.49 11.99
CA ASN A 140 3.94 11.55 10.52
C ASN A 140 4.31 10.20 9.90
N TYR A 141 5.22 9.48 10.55
CA TYR A 141 5.59 8.15 10.10
C TYR A 141 4.44 7.15 10.23
N ALA A 142 3.77 7.11 11.39
CA ALA A 142 2.63 6.21 11.60
C ALA A 142 1.51 6.47 10.59
N VAL A 143 1.27 7.75 10.23
CA VAL A 143 0.33 8.13 9.17
C VAL A 143 0.75 7.57 7.81
N PHE A 144 2.04 7.66 7.46
CA PHE A 144 2.57 7.08 6.23
C PHE A 144 2.41 5.55 6.18
N GLN A 145 2.72 4.86 7.27
CA GLN A 145 2.55 3.41 7.39
C GLN A 145 1.08 3.01 7.24
N ALA A 146 0.17 3.70 7.95
CA ALA A 146 -1.26 3.45 7.85
C ALA A 146 -1.79 3.67 6.43
N ALA A 147 -1.30 4.70 5.73
CA ALA A 147 -1.66 4.95 4.33
C ALA A 147 -1.18 3.83 3.40
N CYS A 148 0.05 3.34 3.57
CA CYS A 148 0.57 2.18 2.82
C CYS A 148 -0.26 0.91 3.08
N GLN A 149 -0.63 0.65 4.34
CA GLN A 149 -1.42 -0.51 4.74
C GLN A 149 -2.89 -0.44 4.31
N LYS A 150 -3.49 0.75 4.27
CA LYS A 150 -4.87 0.93 3.80
C LYS A 150 -5.03 0.45 2.35
N GLN A 151 -4.03 0.71 1.50
CA GLN A 151 -4.00 0.15 0.15
C GLN A 151 -3.86 -1.38 0.12
N LEU A 152 -3.27 -1.98 1.15
CA LEU A 152 -3.18 -3.43 1.27
C LEU A 152 -4.54 -4.02 1.61
N ARG A 153 -5.29 -3.35 2.51
CA ARG A 153 -6.65 -3.76 2.90
C ARG A 153 -7.67 -3.58 1.78
N SER A 154 -7.64 -2.49 1.02
CA SER A 154 -8.55 -2.31 -0.12
C SER A 154 -8.38 -3.40 -1.19
N LEU A 155 -7.14 -3.85 -1.43
CA LEU A 155 -6.85 -4.99 -2.30
C LEU A 155 -7.20 -6.34 -1.66
N ALA A 156 -7.03 -6.49 -0.33
CA ALA A 156 -7.45 -7.69 0.38
C ALA A 156 -8.97 -7.85 0.45
N GLU A 157 -9.74 -6.76 0.51
CA GLU A 157 -11.21 -6.79 0.45
C GLU A 157 -11.73 -7.25 -0.93
N THR A 158 -10.94 -7.03 -1.99
CA THR A 158 -11.21 -7.61 -3.32
C THR A 158 -10.79 -9.07 -3.47
N LYS A 159 -10.19 -9.69 -2.44
CA LYS A 159 -9.74 -11.08 -2.49
C LYS A 159 -10.96 -12.01 -2.46
N ARG A 160 -11.35 -12.50 -3.64
CA ARG A 160 -12.42 -13.49 -3.83
C ARG A 160 -12.19 -14.68 -2.89
N THR A 161 -13.15 -14.95 -2.02
CA THR A 161 -13.08 -16.11 -1.13
C THR A 161 -13.60 -17.31 -1.90
N TYR A 162 -12.76 -18.31 -2.18
CA TYR A 162 -13.20 -19.52 -2.87
C TYR A 162 -13.82 -20.50 -1.87
N ILE A 163 -15.02 -20.97 -2.15
CA ILE A 163 -15.73 -21.95 -1.31
C ILE A 163 -15.70 -23.30 -2.02
N THR A 164 -15.14 -24.30 -1.32
CA THR A 164 -15.08 -25.69 -1.78
C THR A 164 -16.38 -26.44 -1.46
N GLU A 165 -16.61 -27.59 -2.10
CA GLU A 165 -17.81 -28.41 -1.89
C GLU A 165 -17.99 -28.80 -0.42
N LYS A 166 -16.92 -29.26 0.24
CA LYS A 166 -16.94 -29.61 1.67
C LYS A 166 -17.30 -28.44 2.58
N GLN A 167 -16.82 -27.24 2.25
CA GLN A 167 -17.16 -26.02 2.99
C GLN A 167 -18.62 -25.64 2.76
N LEU A 168 -19.10 -25.76 1.52
CA LEU A 168 -20.49 -25.50 1.17
C LEU A 168 -21.45 -26.42 1.93
N ILE A 169 -21.15 -27.73 1.99
CA ILE A 169 -21.93 -28.73 2.76
C ILE A 169 -22.02 -28.34 4.23
N ARG A 170 -20.89 -28.03 4.86
CA ARG A 170 -20.85 -27.61 6.27
C ARG A 170 -21.61 -26.30 6.51
N MET A 171 -21.53 -25.35 5.58
CA MET A 171 -22.25 -24.08 5.67
C MET A 171 -23.76 -24.28 5.54
N THR A 172 -24.22 -25.21 4.70
CA THR A 172 -25.63 -25.56 4.59
C THR A 172 -26.16 -26.29 5.82
N GLU A 173 -25.37 -27.15 6.45
CA GLU A 173 -25.74 -27.85 7.69
C GLU A 173 -25.80 -26.89 8.90
N SER A 174 -24.97 -25.84 8.90
CA SER A 174 -24.89 -24.84 9.98
C SER A 174 -25.74 -23.60 9.75
N GLY A 175 -26.42 -23.47 8.61
CA GLY A 175 -27.31 -22.35 8.29
C GLY A 175 -26.60 -21.01 8.05
N VAL A 176 -25.30 -21.02 7.72
CA VAL A 176 -24.51 -19.80 7.50
C VAL A 176 -24.60 -19.36 6.04
N SER A 177 -25.01 -18.11 5.80
CA SER A 177 -25.16 -17.56 4.45
C SER A 177 -23.82 -17.23 3.77
N LEU A 178 -23.77 -17.41 2.45
CA LEU A 178 -22.61 -17.05 1.61
C LEU A 178 -22.30 -15.53 1.71
N SER A 179 -21.02 -15.18 1.86
CA SER A 179 -20.60 -13.79 1.81
C SER A 179 -20.72 -13.25 0.37
N LYS A 180 -21.03 -11.95 0.22
CA LYS A 180 -21.27 -11.32 -1.11
C LYS A 180 -20.08 -11.42 -2.09
N ASN A 181 -18.88 -11.71 -1.61
CA ASN A 181 -17.65 -11.82 -2.41
C ASN A 181 -17.14 -13.26 -2.56
N ALA A 182 -17.94 -14.25 -2.20
CA ALA A 182 -17.57 -15.66 -2.30
C ALA A 182 -17.78 -16.23 -3.70
N TYR A 183 -16.78 -16.94 -4.22
CA TYR A 183 -16.85 -17.69 -5.48
C TYR A 183 -16.89 -19.20 -5.20
N LEU A 184 -17.91 -19.87 -5.72
CA LEU A 184 -17.99 -21.33 -5.67
C LEU A 184 -16.98 -21.94 -6.66
N THR A 185 -16.21 -22.92 -6.20
CA THR A 185 -15.42 -23.77 -7.10
C THR A 185 -16.36 -24.59 -8.02
N PRO A 186 -15.88 -25.14 -9.16
CA PRO A 186 -16.73 -25.91 -10.07
C PRO A 186 -17.52 -27.04 -9.39
N LEU A 187 -16.87 -27.79 -8.50
CA LEU A 187 -17.51 -28.85 -7.71
C LEU A 187 -18.57 -28.30 -6.74
N ALA A 188 -18.28 -27.17 -6.08
CA ALA A 188 -19.25 -26.51 -5.21
C ALA A 188 -20.44 -25.94 -5.99
N LYS A 189 -20.25 -25.49 -7.25
CA LYS A 189 -21.35 -25.10 -8.14
C LYS A 189 -22.21 -26.29 -8.54
N ASP A 190 -21.60 -27.43 -8.84
CA ASP A 190 -22.33 -28.65 -9.19
C ASP A 190 -23.15 -29.16 -8.00
N TYR A 191 -22.58 -29.14 -6.80
CA TYR A 191 -23.30 -29.44 -5.56
C TYR A 191 -24.44 -28.44 -5.32
N ALA A 192 -24.17 -27.14 -5.43
CA ALA A 192 -25.17 -26.10 -5.23
C ALA A 192 -26.35 -26.20 -6.22
N ARG A 193 -26.08 -26.56 -7.48
CA ARG A 193 -27.13 -26.82 -8.49
C ARG A 193 -27.95 -28.07 -8.15
N LYS A 194 -27.30 -29.16 -7.75
CA LYS A 194 -27.98 -30.41 -7.36
C LYS A 194 -28.92 -30.22 -6.17
N HIS A 195 -28.53 -29.36 -5.23
CA HIS A 195 -29.28 -29.10 -4.00
C HIS A 195 -30.12 -27.80 -4.04
N GLN A 196 -30.30 -27.18 -5.20
CA GLN A 196 -31.09 -25.94 -5.40
C GLN A 196 -30.69 -24.77 -4.48
N LEU A 197 -29.40 -24.68 -4.15
CA LEU A 197 -28.85 -23.63 -3.28
C LEU A 197 -28.53 -22.33 -4.03
N LEU A 198 -28.68 -22.34 -5.36
CA LEU A 198 -28.51 -21.18 -6.23
C LEU A 198 -29.87 -20.89 -6.87
N THR A 199 -30.42 -19.70 -6.61
CA THR A 199 -31.59 -19.17 -7.31
C THR A 199 -31.16 -18.47 -8.60
#